data_AF-A0A2E1PNW3-F1
#
_entry.id   AF-A0A2E1PNW3-F1
#
_cell.length_a   1.000
_cell.length_b   1.000
_cell.length_c   1.000
_cell.angle_alpha   90.00
_cell.angle_beta   90.00
_cell.angle_gamma   90.00
#
_symmetry.space_group_name_H-M   'P 1'
#
loop_
_entity.id
_entity.type
_entity.pdbx_description
1 polymer ?
#
loop_
_entity_poly.entity_id
_entity_poly.type
_entity_poly.pdbx_seq_one_letter_code
_entity_poly.pdbx_strand_id
1 'polypeptide(L)'
;DLFDYPGDFLIIKDWIKHDGTGNSSVYRFCLGAHPEVLAEFEKSSVSIKKSFRNEQEYLSSMMLSKKCLQYWPSEWCKSFKRHCIKPLSFFVPRETAIPDNTRIIVFHGKPDPDDAIRGNSGKWYRRFKPATWIENYWS
;
A
#
# COMPACT_ATOMS: atom_id res chain seq x y z
N ASP A 1 0.70 14.05 14.34
CA ASP A 1 0.49 13.93 12.88
C ASP A 1 1.02 12.62 12.32
N LEU A 2 1.13 12.46 10.99
CA LEU A 2 1.60 11.23 10.31
C LEU A 2 2.95 10.76 10.86
N PHE A 3 3.89 11.68 11.08
CA PHE A 3 5.25 11.35 11.54
C PHE A 3 5.33 11.00 13.02
N ASP A 4 4.42 11.52 13.85
CA ASP A 4 4.42 11.35 15.32
C ASP A 4 3.44 10.28 15.80
N TYR A 5 2.68 9.64 14.90
CA TYR A 5 1.74 8.60 15.29
C TYR A 5 2.46 7.50 16.09
N PRO A 6 1.97 7.00 17.23
CA PRO A 6 2.74 6.06 18.04
C PRO A 6 2.88 4.69 17.35
N GLY A 7 4.06 4.07 17.49
CA GLY A 7 4.28 2.67 17.12
C GLY A 7 5.70 2.36 16.64
N ASP A 8 6.14 1.13 16.92
CA ASP A 8 7.51 0.67 16.67
C ASP A 8 7.76 0.36 15.20
N PHE A 9 6.83 -0.39 14.59
CA PHE A 9 6.81 -0.68 13.16
C PHE A 9 5.39 -0.50 12.63
N LEU A 10 5.14 0.60 11.92
CA LEU A 10 3.85 0.90 11.30
C LEU A 10 3.87 0.52 9.83
N ILE A 11 2.84 -0.17 9.35
CA ILE A 11 2.67 -0.54 7.94
C ILE A 11 1.20 -0.45 7.55
N ILE A 12 0.90 -0.33 6.26
CA ILE A 12 -0.49 -0.38 5.80
C ILE A 12 -1.01 -1.80 6.02
N LYS A 13 -2.24 -1.97 6.54
CA LYS A 13 -2.88 -3.30 6.52
C LYS A 13 -3.20 -3.69 5.07
N ASP A 14 -2.71 -4.83 4.60
CA ASP A 14 -2.91 -5.25 3.21
C ASP A 14 -4.42 -5.31 2.89
N TRP A 15 -4.81 -4.76 1.74
CA TRP A 15 -6.23 -4.64 1.35
C TRP A 15 -6.84 -5.92 0.78
N ILE A 16 -6.05 -6.98 0.63
CA ILE A 16 -6.48 -8.28 0.08
C ILE A 16 -6.30 -9.37 1.12
N LYS A 17 -5.16 -9.37 1.81
CA LYS A 17 -4.80 -10.45 2.73
C LYS A 17 -5.50 -10.31 4.08
N HIS A 18 -5.74 -11.47 4.69
CA HIS A 18 -6.34 -11.60 6.01
C HIS A 18 -5.35 -12.15 7.06
N ASP A 19 -4.15 -12.56 6.64
CA ASP A 19 -3.13 -13.27 7.42
C ASP A 19 -2.16 -12.36 8.20
N GLY A 20 -2.54 -11.10 8.43
CA GLY A 20 -1.70 -10.10 9.11
C GLY A 20 -0.58 -9.52 8.26
N THR A 21 -0.48 -9.86 6.97
CA THR A 21 0.46 -9.21 6.07
C THR A 21 0.13 -7.72 5.93
N GLY A 22 1.16 -6.88 6.00
CA GLY A 22 1.07 -5.46 5.65
C GLY A 22 1.47 -5.19 4.20
N ASN A 23 1.07 -4.04 3.69
CA ASN A 23 1.53 -3.49 2.42
C ASN A 23 2.67 -2.51 2.67
N SER A 24 3.84 -2.82 2.11
CA SER A 24 5.11 -2.09 2.32
C SER A 24 5.22 -0.79 1.53
N SER A 25 4.17 -0.31 0.87
CA SER A 25 4.23 0.98 0.14
C SER A 25 4.38 2.17 1.09
N VAL A 26 3.86 2.07 2.32
CA VAL A 26 4.11 3.05 3.38
C VAL A 26 4.34 2.30 4.67
N TYR A 27 5.54 2.45 5.22
CA TYR A 27 5.91 1.92 6.52
C TYR A 27 6.83 2.89 7.25
N ARG A 28 6.87 2.78 8.58
CA ARG A 28 7.75 3.58 9.44
C ARG A 28 8.30 2.72 10.54
N PHE A 29 9.59 2.86 10.79
CA PHE A 29 10.33 2.19 11.85
C PHE A 29 11.49 3.08 12.28
N CYS A 30 12.05 2.82 13.46
CA CYS A 30 13.28 3.50 13.89
C CYS A 30 14.48 2.91 13.15
N LEU A 31 15.30 3.77 12.54
CA LEU A 31 16.48 3.32 11.79
C LEU A 31 17.41 2.52 12.71
N GLY A 32 17.84 1.35 12.25
CA GLY A 32 18.70 0.46 13.05
C GLY A 32 17.97 -0.38 14.11
N ALA A 33 16.63 -0.32 14.22
CA ALA A 33 15.89 -1.14 15.17
C ALA A 33 15.82 -2.64 14.81
N HIS A 34 16.04 -2.98 13.53
CA HIS A 34 15.84 -4.34 13.00
C HIS A 34 16.99 -4.83 12.09
N PRO A 35 18.27 -4.72 12.50
CA PRO A 35 19.41 -5.15 11.67
C PRO A 35 19.35 -6.66 11.33
N GLU A 36 18.74 -7.46 12.19
CA GLU A 36 18.59 -8.89 12.02
C GLU A 36 17.72 -9.28 10.82
N VAL A 37 16.81 -8.41 10.37
CA VAL A 37 15.94 -8.69 9.22
C VAL A 37 16.77 -8.79 7.95
N LEU A 38 17.69 -7.84 7.75
CA LEU A 38 18.60 -7.89 6.59
C LEU A 38 19.61 -9.03 6.74
N ALA A 39 20.19 -9.21 7.93
CA ALA A 39 21.16 -10.27 8.17
C ALA A 39 20.58 -11.68 7.92
N GLU A 40 19.34 -11.93 8.34
CA GLU A 40 18.66 -13.21 8.09
C GLU A 40 18.33 -13.38 6.59
N PHE A 41 17.91 -12.29 5.93
CA PHE A 41 17.70 -12.32 4.48
C PHE A 41 18.98 -12.66 3.72
N GLU A 42 20.10 -12.05 4.05
CA GLU A 42 21.41 -12.31 3.41
C GLU A 42 21.86 -13.75 3.63
N LYS A 43 21.72 -14.26 4.86
CA LYS A 43 22.10 -15.63 5.22
C LYS A 43 21.23 -16.69 4.54
N SER A 44 19.93 -16.45 4.42
CA SER A 44 18.93 -17.48 4.08
C SER A 44 18.08 -17.13 2.83
N SER A 45 18.56 -16.22 1.97
CA SER A 45 17.77 -15.63 0.87
C SER A 45 17.05 -16.65 -0.02
N VAL A 46 17.72 -17.76 -0.36
CA VAL A 46 17.14 -18.82 -1.21
C VAL A 46 15.95 -19.49 -0.54
N SER A 47 16.03 -19.78 0.76
CA SER A 47 14.93 -20.37 1.52
C SER A 47 13.79 -19.37 1.68
N ILE A 48 14.11 -18.13 2.03
CA ILE A 48 13.11 -17.06 2.24
C ILE A 48 12.31 -16.82 0.96
N LYS A 49 12.97 -16.72 -0.20
CA LYS A 49 12.28 -16.57 -1.50
C LYS A 49 11.40 -17.76 -1.89
N LYS A 50 11.62 -18.95 -1.30
CA LYS A 50 10.74 -20.12 -1.47
C LYS A 50 9.55 -20.09 -0.51
N SER A 51 9.76 -19.59 0.71
CA SER A 51 8.73 -19.56 1.76
C SER A 51 7.78 -18.37 1.65
N PHE A 52 8.25 -17.23 1.14
CA PHE A 52 7.47 -16.00 1.02
C PHE A 52 7.30 -15.60 -0.43
N ARG A 53 6.09 -15.17 -0.80
CA ARG A 53 5.80 -14.75 -2.17
C ARG A 53 6.52 -13.46 -2.56
N ASN A 54 6.74 -12.56 -1.60
CA ASN A 54 7.35 -11.26 -1.80
C ASN A 54 7.98 -10.72 -0.50
N GLU A 55 8.59 -9.54 -0.60
CA GLU A 55 9.30 -8.89 0.50
C GLU A 55 8.36 -8.40 1.61
N GLN A 56 7.15 -7.93 1.27
CA GLN A 56 6.20 -7.46 2.29
C GLN A 56 5.67 -8.60 3.18
N GLU A 57 5.50 -9.81 2.64
CA GLU A 57 5.14 -11.00 3.41
C GLU A 57 6.28 -11.39 4.37
N TYR A 58 7.51 -11.40 3.88
CA TYR A 58 8.69 -11.68 4.70
C TYR A 58 8.82 -10.66 5.83
N LEU A 59 8.80 -9.37 5.50
CA LEU A 59 8.91 -8.29 6.48
C LEU A 59 7.81 -8.34 7.53
N SER A 60 6.56 -8.55 7.10
CA SER A 60 5.42 -8.67 8.02
C SER A 60 5.57 -9.88 8.94
N SER A 61 5.98 -11.03 8.41
CA SER A 61 6.22 -12.23 9.22
C SER A 61 7.29 -12.01 10.29
N MET A 62 8.42 -11.38 9.92
CA MET A 62 9.48 -11.03 10.88
C MET A 62 8.97 -10.09 11.97
N MET A 63 8.25 -9.02 11.61
CA MET A 63 7.76 -8.05 12.59
C MET A 63 6.62 -8.60 13.47
N LEU A 64 5.77 -9.48 12.93
CA LEU A 64 4.76 -10.21 13.70
C LEU A 64 5.42 -11.16 14.70
N SER A 65 6.49 -11.86 14.32
CA SER A 65 7.24 -12.74 15.22
C SER A 65 7.84 -11.98 16.42
N LYS A 66 8.24 -10.72 16.19
CA LYS A 66 8.74 -9.78 17.21
C LYS A 66 7.63 -9.07 17.99
N LYS A 67 6.36 -9.26 17.64
CA LYS A 67 5.19 -8.59 18.24
C LYS A 67 5.24 -7.05 18.18
N CYS A 68 5.95 -6.48 17.21
CA CYS A 68 6.11 -5.03 17.04
C CYS A 68 5.38 -4.48 15.80
N LEU A 69 4.80 -5.35 14.96
CA LEU A 69 4.02 -4.92 13.80
C LEU A 69 2.71 -4.26 14.25
N GLN A 70 2.51 -3.03 13.82
CA GLN A 70 1.31 -2.24 14.00
C GLN A 70 0.85 -1.69 12.65
N TYR A 71 -0.42 -1.33 12.55
CA TYR A 71 -0.99 -0.78 11.33
C TYR A 71 -1.23 0.72 11.43
N TRP A 72 -1.06 1.42 10.31
CA TRP A 72 -1.61 2.76 10.17
C TRP A 72 -3.13 2.75 10.34
N PRO A 73 -3.73 3.87 10.82
CA PRO A 73 -5.17 4.08 10.71
C PRO A 73 -5.65 3.81 9.29
N SER A 74 -6.74 3.05 9.16
CA SER A 74 -7.18 2.47 7.89
C SER A 74 -7.52 3.51 6.82
N GLU A 75 -7.85 4.72 7.26
CA GLU A 75 -8.25 5.87 6.46
C GLU A 75 -7.05 6.66 5.92
N TRP A 76 -5.88 6.60 6.56
CA TRP A 76 -4.73 7.41 6.16
C TRP A 76 -4.11 6.97 4.84
N CYS A 77 -3.96 5.67 4.63
CA CYS A 77 -3.32 5.11 3.45
C CYS A 77 -4.34 4.38 2.58
N LYS A 78 -4.67 4.96 1.43
CA LYS A 78 -5.68 4.40 0.52
C LYS A 78 -5.08 4.01 -0.81
N SER A 79 -5.37 2.79 -1.25
CA SER A 79 -5.12 2.40 -2.64
C SER A 79 -6.00 3.18 -3.60
N PHE A 80 -5.40 3.78 -4.64
CA PHE A 80 -6.15 4.48 -5.70
C PHE A 80 -7.23 3.59 -6.33
N LYS A 81 -6.80 2.46 -6.90
CA LYS A 81 -7.68 1.56 -7.67
C LYS A 81 -8.73 0.82 -6.85
N ARG A 82 -8.61 0.82 -5.51
CA ARG A 82 -9.55 0.15 -4.60
C ARG A 82 -10.48 1.11 -3.87
N HIS A 83 -10.01 2.31 -3.53
CA HIS A 83 -10.76 3.22 -2.65
C HIS A 83 -11.10 4.55 -3.33
N CYS A 84 -10.29 5.02 -4.27
CA CYS A 84 -10.56 6.31 -4.92
C CYS A 84 -11.54 6.16 -6.08
N ILE A 85 -11.61 4.99 -6.72
CA ILE A 85 -12.61 4.72 -7.74
C ILE A 85 -13.92 4.31 -7.07
N LYS A 86 -14.99 5.07 -7.29
CA LYS A 86 -16.31 4.78 -6.70
C LYS A 86 -16.83 3.38 -7.10
N PRO A 87 -17.62 2.71 -6.24
CA PRO A 87 -18.22 1.43 -6.57
C PRO A 87 -19.33 1.57 -7.64
N LEU A 88 -19.72 0.43 -8.25
CA LEU A 88 -20.89 0.24 -9.12
C LEU A 88 -21.09 1.23 -10.29
N SER A 89 -20.63 0.83 -11.47
CA SER A 89 -21.24 1.28 -12.73
C SER A 89 -20.87 0.31 -13.85
N PHE A 90 -21.88 -0.36 -14.41
CA PHE A 90 -21.69 -1.25 -15.58
C PHE A 90 -21.73 -0.50 -16.91
N PHE A 91 -22.33 0.70 -16.93
CA PHE A 91 -22.66 1.42 -18.16
C PHE A 91 -21.87 2.72 -18.36
N VAL A 92 -21.37 3.34 -17.29
CA VAL A 92 -20.58 4.58 -17.36
C VAL A 92 -19.23 4.47 -16.66
N PRO A 93 -18.18 5.18 -17.11
CA PRO A 93 -16.93 5.28 -16.36
C PRO A 93 -17.16 5.81 -14.95
N ARG A 94 -16.55 5.16 -13.97
CA ARG A 94 -16.72 5.46 -12.54
C ARG A 94 -16.01 6.76 -12.16
N GLU A 95 -16.64 7.57 -11.33
CA GLU A 95 -16.00 8.75 -10.74
C GLU A 95 -14.81 8.37 -9.85
N THR A 96 -13.87 9.29 -9.71
CA THR A 96 -12.78 9.18 -8.74
C THR A 96 -12.82 10.32 -7.73
N ALA A 97 -12.53 10.01 -6.47
CA ALA A 97 -12.45 11.00 -5.41
C ALA A 97 -11.43 10.54 -4.35
N ILE A 98 -10.87 11.51 -3.63
CA ILE A 98 -10.04 11.23 -2.45
C ILE A 98 -10.99 10.83 -1.31
N PRO A 99 -10.85 9.64 -0.69
CA PRO A 99 -11.65 9.27 0.48
C PRO A 99 -11.37 10.18 1.67
N ASP A 100 -12.35 10.33 2.55
CA ASP A 100 -12.22 11.17 3.75
C ASP A 100 -11.03 10.73 4.62
N ASN A 101 -10.35 11.72 5.22
CA ASN A 101 -9.20 11.54 6.10
C ASN A 101 -7.96 10.86 5.45
N THR A 102 -7.93 10.74 4.12
CA THR A 102 -6.77 10.23 3.39
C THR A 102 -5.58 11.16 3.56
N ARG A 103 -4.41 10.58 3.88
CA ARG A 103 -3.12 11.27 3.95
C ARG A 103 -2.21 10.88 2.79
N ILE A 104 -2.25 9.61 2.38
CA ILE A 104 -1.42 9.05 1.31
C ILE A 104 -2.29 8.20 0.39
N ILE A 105 -2.17 8.44 -0.92
CA ILE A 105 -2.77 7.60 -1.96
C ILE A 105 -1.69 6.74 -2.59
N VAL A 106 -1.90 5.42 -2.56
CA VAL A 106 -0.95 4.43 -3.07
C VAL A 106 -1.37 3.93 -4.45
N PHE A 107 -0.51 4.19 -5.43
CA PHE A 107 -0.60 3.67 -6.80
C PHE A 107 0.21 2.37 -6.94
N HIS A 108 -0.33 1.27 -6.41
CA HIS A 108 0.33 -0.05 -6.53
C HIS A 108 0.02 -0.71 -7.89
N GLY A 109 1.03 -0.80 -8.75
CA GLY A 109 0.89 -1.24 -10.14
C GLY A 109 -0.01 -0.30 -10.94
N LYS A 110 -0.50 -0.75 -12.11
CA LYS A 110 -1.35 0.11 -12.97
C LYS A 110 -2.76 0.35 -12.38
N PRO A 111 -3.31 1.56 -12.55
CA PRO A 111 -2.69 2.73 -13.19
C PRO A 111 -1.66 3.42 -12.27
N ASP A 112 -0.66 4.07 -12.87
CA ASP A 112 0.19 5.05 -12.19
C ASP A 112 -0.50 6.44 -12.18
N PRO A 113 0.05 7.47 -11.52
CA PRO A 113 -0.57 8.79 -11.47
C PRO A 113 -0.88 9.39 -12.85
N ASP A 114 0.07 9.33 -13.80
CA ASP A 114 -0.09 9.92 -15.14
C ASP A 114 -1.17 9.19 -15.96
N ASP A 115 -1.25 7.86 -15.84
CA ASP A 115 -2.34 7.06 -16.42
C ASP A 115 -3.68 7.42 -15.80
N ALA A 116 -3.73 7.57 -14.47
CA ALA A 116 -4.95 7.89 -13.75
C ALA A 116 -5.49 9.29 -14.12
N ILE A 117 -4.60 10.28 -14.27
CA ILE A 117 -4.95 11.61 -14.79
C ILE A 117 -5.63 11.51 -16.15
N ARG A 118 -5.11 10.66 -17.05
CA ARG A 118 -5.67 10.44 -18.39
C ARG A 118 -6.90 9.52 -18.41
N GLY A 119 -7.30 8.96 -17.27
CA GLY A 119 -8.38 7.96 -17.18
C GLY A 119 -8.00 6.59 -17.76
N ASN A 120 -6.71 6.34 -18.00
CA ASN A 120 -6.20 5.04 -18.39
C ASN A 120 -6.06 4.17 -17.15
N SER A 121 -6.66 2.99 -17.15
CA SER A 121 -6.60 2.07 -16.02
C SER A 121 -5.57 0.96 -16.16
N GLY A 122 -5.03 0.78 -17.37
CA GLY A 122 -4.25 -0.38 -17.77
C GLY A 122 -5.04 -1.71 -17.79
N LYS A 123 -6.35 -1.71 -17.48
CA LYS A 123 -7.19 -2.91 -17.46
C LYS A 123 -8.61 -2.63 -17.98
N TRP A 124 -9.02 -3.34 -19.03
CA TRP A 124 -10.32 -3.15 -19.68
C TRP A 124 -11.53 -3.19 -18.73
N TYR A 125 -11.47 -4.02 -17.68
CA TYR A 125 -12.55 -4.18 -16.70
C TYR A 125 -12.60 -3.08 -15.63
N ARG A 126 -11.58 -2.22 -15.53
CA ARG A 126 -11.49 -1.19 -14.49
C ARG A 126 -11.62 0.20 -15.12
N ARG A 127 -12.80 0.54 -15.62
CA ARG A 127 -13.04 1.87 -16.21
C ARG A 127 -13.35 2.90 -15.13
N PHE A 128 -12.74 4.08 -15.25
CA PHE A 128 -12.99 5.25 -14.41
C PHE A 128 -12.77 6.54 -15.23
N LYS A 129 -13.35 7.66 -14.81
CA LYS A 129 -13.16 8.97 -15.44
C LYS A 129 -11.77 9.52 -15.10
N PRO A 130 -11.13 10.31 -16.00
CA PRO A 130 -9.90 11.05 -15.72
C PRO A 130 -9.85 11.62 -14.29
N ALA A 131 -8.84 11.23 -13.52
CA ALA A 131 -8.65 11.67 -12.13
C ALA A 131 -7.79 12.94 -12.09
N THR A 132 -8.28 14.02 -12.72
CA THR A 132 -7.52 15.27 -12.90
C THR A 132 -7.11 15.93 -11.58
N TRP A 133 -7.82 15.67 -10.48
CA TRP A 133 -7.44 16.17 -9.15
C TRP A 133 -6.05 15.72 -8.69
N ILE A 134 -5.49 14.66 -9.27
CA ILE A 134 -4.12 14.18 -8.98
C ILE A 134 -3.07 15.24 -9.36
N GLU A 135 -3.33 16.06 -10.38
CA GLU A 135 -2.40 17.12 -10.85
C GLU A 135 -2.06 18.12 -9.73
N ASN A 136 -2.95 18.30 -8.76
CA ASN A 136 -2.70 19.18 -7.61
C ASN A 136 -1.66 18.61 -6.61
N TYR A 137 -1.27 17.34 -6.76
CA TYR A 137 -0.40 16.61 -5.83
C TYR A 137 0.79 15.93 -6.52
N TRP A 138 0.81 15.87 -7.85
CA TRP A 138 1.78 15.15 -8.66
C TRP A 138 2.15 15.99 -9.88
N SER A 139 3.38 16.52 -9.87
CA SER A 139 3.92 17.44 -10.88
C SER A 139 5.30 16.98 -11.33
#